data_AF-A0A7S4G8E6-F1
#
_entry.id   AF-A0A7S4G8E6-F1
#
_cell.length_a   1.000
_cell.length_b   1.000
_cell.length_c   1.000
_cell.angle_alpha   90.00
_cell.angle_beta   90.00
_cell.angle_gamma   90.00
#
_symmetry.space_group_name_H-M   'P 1'
#
loop_
_entity.id
_entity.type
_entity.pdbx_description
1 polymer ?
#
loop_
_entity_poly.entity_id
_entity_poly.type
_entity_poly.pdbx_seq_one_letter_code
_entity_poly.pdbx_strand_id
1 'polypeptide(L)'
;MCCLQESKVYATFMAGFVQFIDFIIFGTVIVTRPLGSLFRRTLLPKQGEGPSEAKMDKGFLKITAFAEGDKGGRVKCWLYFPTDPGYRDTARMLVESGLALLDPDVGAEGGVFTPATCQGSVLLQRLINTGCSYHMEEIGGSK
;
A
#
# COMPACT_ATOMS: atom_id res chain seq x y z
N MET A 1 -10.41 -4.77 18.92
CA MET A 1 -10.89 -3.82 17.88
C MET A 1 -9.68 -3.13 17.28
N CYS A 2 -9.43 -3.26 15.97
CA CYS A 2 -8.34 -2.55 15.30
C CYS A 2 -8.76 -1.09 15.14
N CYS A 3 -8.24 -0.19 15.97
CA CYS A 3 -8.53 1.25 15.86
C CYS A 3 -7.67 1.83 14.73
N LEU A 4 -8.30 2.03 13.56
CA LEU A 4 -7.68 2.76 12.46
C LEU A 4 -7.62 4.24 12.87
N GLN A 5 -6.48 4.66 13.42
CA GLN A 5 -6.29 6.04 13.85
C GLN A 5 -5.75 6.84 12.66
N GLU A 6 -6.64 7.50 11.92
CA GLU A 6 -6.26 8.47 10.91
C GLU A 6 -5.64 9.69 11.60
N SER A 7 -4.34 9.89 11.39
CA SER A 7 -3.66 11.12 11.80
C SER A 7 -4.21 12.30 11.02
N LYS A 8 -4.41 13.45 11.69
CA LYS A 8 -4.82 14.71 11.03
C LYS A 8 -3.87 15.03 9.87
N VAL A 9 -4.39 15.01 8.64
CA VAL A 9 -3.63 15.27 7.40
C VAL A 9 -3.08 16.70 7.37
N TYR A 10 -3.71 17.65 8.10
CA TYR A 10 -3.28 19.04 8.18
C TYR A 10 -3.15 19.52 9.63
N ALA A 11 -2.02 20.16 9.94
CA ALA A 11 -1.71 20.67 11.28
C ALA A 11 -2.55 21.92 11.66
N THR A 12 -3.03 22.67 10.67
CA THR A 12 -3.68 23.98 10.86
C THR A 12 -4.85 24.15 9.90
N PHE A 13 -5.92 24.83 10.35
CA PHE A 13 -7.09 25.13 9.52
C PHE A 13 -6.74 25.88 8.21
N MET A 14 -5.80 26.83 8.27
CA MET A 14 -5.34 27.58 7.09
C MET A 14 -4.70 26.69 6.02
N ALA A 15 -3.99 25.63 6.43
CA ALA A 15 -3.42 24.66 5.48
C ALA A 15 -4.52 23.86 4.77
N GLY A 16 -5.59 23.49 5.50
CA GLY A 16 -6.76 22.85 4.90
C GLY A 16 -7.51 23.76 3.92
N PHE A 17 -7.60 25.06 4.23
CA PHE A 17 -8.28 26.03 3.35
C PHE A 17 -7.52 26.29 2.04
N VAL A 18 -6.19 26.42 2.10
CA VAL A 18 -5.35 26.56 0.90
C VAL A 18 -5.48 25.34 0.01
N GLN A 19 -5.39 24.13 0.59
CA GLN A 19 -5.53 22.90 -0.19
C GLN A 19 -6.90 22.79 -0.86
N PHE A 20 -7.97 23.22 -0.18
CA PHE A 20 -9.32 23.21 -0.75
C PHE A 20 -9.41 24.12 -1.99
N ILE A 21 -8.82 25.31 -1.92
CA ILE A 21 -8.73 26.22 -3.07
C ILE A 21 -7.91 25.59 -4.20
N ASP A 22 -6.78 24.95 -3.89
CA ASP A 22 -5.94 24.28 -4.88
C ASP A 22 -6.69 23.16 -5.61
N PHE A 23 -7.48 22.35 -4.89
CA PHE A 23 -8.33 21.32 -5.48
C PHE A 23 -9.42 21.92 -6.39
N ILE A 24 -10.03 23.04 -6.01
CA ILE A 24 -11.01 23.73 -6.85
C ILE A 24 -10.37 24.25 -8.13
N ILE A 25 -9.21 24.91 -8.03
CA ILE A 25 -8.48 25.45 -9.17
C ILE A 25 -8.07 24.30 -10.10
N PHE A 26 -7.45 23.25 -9.56
CA PHE A 26 -7.02 22.08 -10.32
C PHE A 26 -8.20 21.36 -11.00
N GLY A 27 -9.30 21.14 -10.28
CA GLY A 27 -10.51 20.56 -10.82
C GLY A 27 -11.11 21.39 -11.96
N THR A 28 -11.14 22.72 -11.79
CA THR A 28 -11.64 23.65 -12.82
C THR A 28 -10.77 23.64 -14.08
N VAL A 29 -9.44 23.56 -13.93
CA VAL A 29 -8.49 23.43 -15.05
C VAL A 29 -8.72 22.12 -15.83
N ILE A 30 -9.02 21.02 -15.16
CA ILE A 30 -9.29 19.73 -15.81
C ILE A 30 -10.64 19.70 -16.53
N VAL A 31 -11.68 20.30 -15.92
CA VAL A 31 -13.06 20.29 -16.43
C VAL A 31 -13.22 21.25 -17.61
N THR A 32 -12.53 22.38 -17.60
CA THR A 32 -12.55 23.34 -18.71
C THR A 32 -11.87 22.74 -19.94
N ARG A 33 -12.68 22.40 -20.96
CA ARG A 33 -12.24 21.64 -22.15
C ARG A 33 -10.98 22.17 -22.86
N PRO A 34 -10.79 23.48 -23.12
CA PRO A 34 -9.59 23.93 -23.82
C PRO A 34 -8.32 23.78 -22.96
N LEU A 35 -8.41 24.05 -21.66
CA LEU A 35 -7.28 24.01 -20.73
C LEU A 35 -6.93 22.57 -20.33
N GLY A 36 -7.95 21.75 -20.06
CA GLY A 36 -7.81 20.34 -19.72
C GLY A 36 -7.28 19.48 -20.87
N SER A 37 -7.65 19.78 -22.12
CA SER A 37 -7.11 19.08 -23.30
C SER A 37 -5.62 19.34 -23.49
N LEU A 38 -5.20 20.61 -23.35
CA LEU A 38 -3.79 20.99 -23.43
C LEU A 38 -2.98 20.33 -22.31
N PHE A 39 -3.47 20.38 -21.07
CA PHE A 39 -2.84 19.77 -19.90
C PHE A 39 -2.64 18.25 -20.04
N ARG A 40 -3.66 17.54 -20.54
CA ARG A 40 -3.58 16.09 -20.80
C ARG A 40 -2.57 15.71 -21.89
N ARG A 41 -2.35 16.58 -22.87
CA ARG A 41 -1.46 16.30 -24.01
C ARG A 41 0.01 16.58 -23.70
N THR A 42 0.30 17.50 -22.79
CA THR A 42 1.67 17.98 -22.55
C THR A 42 2.29 17.46 -21.25
N LEU A 43 1.50 17.22 -20.20
CA LEU A 43 2.04 16.95 -18.86
C LEU A 43 1.73 15.54 -18.34
N LEU A 44 0.71 14.88 -18.86
CA LEU A 44 0.35 13.53 -18.44
C LEU A 44 1.02 12.48 -19.35
N PRO A 45 1.61 11.42 -18.78
CA PRO A 45 2.11 10.30 -19.58
C PRO A 45 0.97 9.69 -20.38
N LYS A 46 1.26 9.20 -21.59
CA LYS A 46 0.23 8.55 -22.40
C LYS A 46 -0.20 7.26 -21.70
N GLN A 47 -1.46 6.88 -21.92
CA GLN A 47 -1.97 5.61 -21.43
C GLN A 47 -1.08 4.47 -21.94
N GLY A 48 -0.57 3.65 -21.03
CA GLY A 48 0.31 2.52 -21.34
C GLY A 48 1.83 2.79 -21.29
N GLU A 49 2.28 4.04 -21.11
CA GLU A 49 3.74 4.33 -21.05
C GLU A 49 4.38 3.89 -19.72
N GLY A 50 3.59 3.71 -18.65
CA GLY A 50 4.06 3.23 -17.35
C GLY A 50 5.18 4.10 -16.73
N PRO A 51 5.58 3.84 -15.49
CA PRO A 51 6.83 4.35 -14.96
C PRO A 51 8.02 3.67 -15.67
N SER A 52 9.14 4.38 -15.84
CA SER A 52 10.38 3.77 -16.33
C SER A 52 10.91 2.73 -15.35
N GLU A 53 11.68 1.74 -15.83
CA GLU A 53 12.27 0.70 -14.98
C GLU A 53 13.08 1.27 -13.82
N ALA A 54 13.93 2.25 -14.08
CA ALA A 54 14.71 2.92 -13.04
C ALA A 54 13.84 3.61 -11.97
N LYS A 55 12.62 4.04 -12.32
CA LYS A 55 11.66 4.60 -11.36
C LYS A 55 10.98 3.49 -10.57
N MET A 56 10.70 2.35 -11.19
CA MET A 56 10.16 1.17 -10.51
C MET A 56 11.15 0.56 -9.53
N ASP A 57 12.43 0.49 -9.89
CA ASP A 57 13.48 -0.11 -9.07
C ASP A 57 13.87 0.75 -7.85
N LYS A 58 13.63 2.07 -7.93
CA LYS A 58 13.85 3.02 -6.83
C LYS A 58 12.62 3.20 -5.94
N GLY A 59 11.48 2.66 -6.34
CA GLY A 59 10.26 2.68 -5.55
C GLY A 59 10.38 1.78 -4.33
N PHE A 60 9.52 1.99 -3.33
CA PHE A 60 9.41 1.09 -2.20
C PHE A 60 8.01 1.19 -1.58
N LEU A 61 7.64 0.16 -0.81
CA LEU A 61 6.46 0.19 0.04
C LEU A 61 6.84 -0.27 1.45
N LYS A 62 6.50 0.54 2.45
CA LYS A 62 6.67 0.21 3.86
C LYS A 62 5.33 0.27 4.56
N ILE A 63 4.90 -0.86 5.10
CA ILE A 63 3.69 -0.97 5.90
C ILE A 63 4.12 -1.12 7.35
N THR A 64 3.52 -0.34 8.25
CA THR A 64 3.71 -0.48 9.70
C THR A 64 2.36 -0.69 10.33
N ALA A 65 2.21 -1.80 11.05
CA ALA A 65 1.00 -2.15 11.78
C ALA A 65 1.28 -2.09 13.28
N PHE A 66 0.34 -1.54 14.04
CA PHE A 66 0.36 -1.54 15.49
C PHE A 66 -0.84 -2.34 15.98
N ALA A 67 -0.59 -3.26 16.92
CA ALA A 67 -1.62 -4.06 17.55
C ALA A 67 -1.54 -3.91 19.07
N GLU A 68 -2.69 -3.77 19.71
CA GLU A 68 -2.83 -3.78 21.16
C GLU A 68 -3.77 -4.94 21.53
N GLY A 69 -3.28 -5.85 22.37
CA GLY A 69 -4.07 -6.95 22.90
C GLY A 69 -4.83 -6.53 24.16
N ASP A 70 -5.89 -7.27 24.49
CA ASP A 70 -6.78 -6.95 25.62
C ASP A 70 -6.07 -6.92 26.99
N LYS A 71 -4.87 -7.53 27.09
CA LYS A 71 -4.01 -7.52 28.28
C LYS A 71 -3.01 -6.36 28.31
N GLY A 72 -3.15 -5.36 27.43
CA GLY A 72 -2.26 -4.20 27.33
C GLY A 72 -0.92 -4.47 26.62
N GLY A 73 -0.72 -5.67 26.07
CA GLY A 73 0.45 -5.99 25.26
C GLY A 73 0.39 -5.23 23.93
N ARG A 74 1.46 -4.50 23.59
CA ARG A 74 1.56 -3.75 22.34
C ARG A 74 2.61 -4.37 21.43
N VAL A 75 2.26 -4.52 20.18
CA VAL A 75 3.13 -5.07 19.14
C VAL A 75 3.19 -4.07 17.99
N LYS A 76 4.39 -3.87 17.46
CA LYS A 76 4.63 -3.20 16.19
C LYS A 76 5.18 -4.20 15.20
N CYS A 77 4.54 -4.28 14.05
CA CYS A 77 4.97 -5.07 12.92
C CYS A 77 5.31 -4.11 11.77
N TRP A 78 6.36 -4.41 11.01
CA TRP A 78 6.60 -3.73 9.75
C TRP A 78 6.98 -4.69 8.64
N LEU A 79 6.50 -4.35 7.44
CA LEU A 79 6.70 -5.10 6.20
C LEU A 79 7.27 -4.14 5.15
N TYR A 80 8.39 -4.50 4.55
CA TYR A 80 9.12 -3.68 3.58
C TYR A 80 9.25 -4.39 2.24
N PHE A 81 8.87 -3.69 1.18
CA PHE A 81 8.95 -4.09 -0.21
C PHE A 81 9.94 -3.15 -0.92
N PRO A 82 10.99 -3.69 -1.57
CA PRO A 82 12.09 -2.89 -2.08
C PRO A 82 11.85 -2.29 -3.48
N THR A 83 10.70 -2.53 -4.11
CA THR A 83 10.38 -1.99 -5.44
C THR A 83 9.06 -1.24 -5.44
N ASP A 84 8.72 -0.64 -6.58
CA ASP A 84 7.48 0.11 -6.75
C ASP A 84 6.24 -0.76 -6.45
N PRO A 85 5.37 -0.31 -5.53
CA PRO A 85 4.13 -1.02 -5.24
C PRO A 85 3.13 -0.98 -6.41
N GLY A 86 3.21 -0.01 -7.31
CA GLY A 86 2.24 0.15 -8.40
C GLY A 86 2.33 -0.95 -9.45
N TYR A 87 3.55 -1.42 -9.75
CA TYR A 87 3.79 -2.38 -10.83
C TYR A 87 4.57 -3.60 -10.37
N ARG A 88 5.85 -3.45 -10.01
CA ARG A 88 6.74 -4.59 -9.75
C ARG A 88 6.30 -5.41 -8.56
N ASP A 89 6.12 -4.79 -7.40
CA ASP A 89 5.82 -5.53 -6.18
C ASP A 89 4.38 -6.08 -6.19
N THR A 90 3.41 -5.37 -6.77
CA THR A 90 2.06 -5.91 -6.94
C THR A 90 2.04 -7.12 -7.88
N ALA A 91 2.79 -7.07 -8.99
CA ALA A 91 2.92 -8.24 -9.87
C ALA A 91 3.54 -9.43 -9.13
N ARG A 92 4.58 -9.19 -8.32
CA ARG A 92 5.20 -10.21 -7.47
C ARG A 92 4.22 -10.79 -6.46
N MET A 93 3.45 -9.95 -5.76
CA MET A 93 2.41 -10.39 -4.82
C MET A 93 1.38 -11.30 -5.50
N LEU A 94 0.93 -10.95 -6.71
CA LEU A 94 -0.04 -11.74 -7.47
C LEU A 94 0.52 -13.10 -7.87
N VAL A 95 1.76 -13.14 -8.38
CA VAL A 95 2.43 -14.39 -8.77
C VAL A 95 2.67 -15.27 -7.55
N GLU A 96 3.20 -14.73 -6.46
CA GLU A 96 3.43 -15.51 -5.24
C GLU A 96 2.14 -15.99 -4.58
N SER A 97 1.06 -15.21 -4.66
CA SER A 97 -0.25 -15.68 -4.23
C SER A 97 -0.75 -16.83 -5.11
N GLY A 98 -0.57 -16.76 -6.43
CA GLY A 98 -0.91 -17.87 -7.33
C GLY A 98 -0.10 -19.14 -7.02
N LEU A 99 1.20 -19.00 -6.77
CA LEU A 99 2.07 -20.12 -6.41
C LEU A 99 1.77 -20.69 -5.02
N ALA A 100 1.37 -19.84 -4.06
CA ALA A 100 0.98 -20.29 -2.73
C ALA A 100 -0.23 -21.25 -2.78
N LEU A 101 -1.15 -21.09 -3.74
CA LEU A 101 -2.30 -21.99 -3.88
C LEU A 101 -1.93 -23.44 -4.24
N LEU A 102 -0.70 -23.68 -4.70
CA LEU A 102 -0.20 -25.02 -4.99
C LEU A 102 0.37 -25.72 -3.74
N ASP A 103 0.54 -24.97 -2.65
CA ASP A 103 1.08 -25.48 -1.41
C ASP A 103 0.01 -26.27 -0.63
N PRO A 104 0.27 -27.52 -0.21
CA PRO A 104 -0.72 -28.34 0.49
C PRO A 104 -1.12 -27.77 1.86
N ASP A 105 -0.31 -26.89 2.45
CA ASP A 105 -0.61 -26.26 3.74
C ASP A 105 -1.56 -25.06 3.60
N VAL A 106 -1.88 -24.64 2.37
CA VAL A 106 -2.86 -23.57 2.11
C VAL A 106 -4.28 -24.14 2.22
N GLY A 107 -4.99 -23.67 3.25
CA GLY A 107 -6.32 -24.15 3.61
C GLY A 107 -7.44 -23.28 3.04
N ALA A 108 -8.26 -23.85 2.17
CA ALA A 108 -9.61 -23.35 1.87
C ALA A 108 -10.46 -24.44 1.20
N GLU A 109 -11.60 -24.80 1.79
CA GLU A 109 -12.58 -25.74 1.21
C GLU A 109 -13.49 -25.06 0.16
N GLY A 110 -12.93 -24.14 -0.63
CA GLY A 110 -13.64 -23.34 -1.64
C GLY A 110 -14.35 -22.08 -1.11
N GLY A 111 -14.63 -21.13 -2.01
CA GLY A 111 -15.25 -19.84 -1.68
C GLY A 111 -14.38 -18.64 -2.07
N VAL A 112 -14.76 -17.46 -1.59
CA VAL A 112 -14.03 -16.20 -1.82
C VAL A 112 -13.31 -15.81 -0.53
N PHE A 113 -11.99 -15.93 -0.52
CA PHE A 113 -11.16 -15.61 0.62
C PHE A 113 -10.18 -14.47 0.32
N THR A 114 -9.74 -13.81 1.37
CA THR A 114 -8.57 -12.94 1.29
C THR A 114 -7.28 -13.79 1.31
N PRO A 115 -6.17 -13.31 0.72
CA PRO A 115 -4.88 -14.00 0.81
C PRO A 115 -4.45 -14.24 2.26
N ALA A 116 -4.75 -13.30 3.17
CA ALA A 116 -4.43 -13.43 4.59
C ALA A 116 -5.16 -14.60 5.27
N THR A 117 -6.42 -14.85 4.91
CA THR A 117 -7.23 -15.92 5.51
C THR A 117 -7.00 -17.29 4.87
N CYS A 118 -6.76 -17.33 3.56
CA CYS A 118 -6.54 -18.57 2.81
C CYS A 118 -5.08 -19.05 2.90
N GLN A 119 -4.13 -18.15 2.59
CA GLN A 119 -2.72 -18.50 2.45
C GLN A 119 -1.89 -18.15 3.69
N GLY A 120 -2.28 -17.09 4.41
CA GLY A 120 -1.70 -16.72 5.71
C GLY A 120 -0.17 -16.71 5.73
N SER A 121 0.40 -17.56 6.58
CA SER A 121 1.85 -17.64 6.78
C SER A 121 2.62 -18.19 5.57
N VAL A 122 2.01 -19.06 4.77
CA VAL A 122 2.64 -19.63 3.56
C VAL A 122 2.98 -18.50 2.58
N LEU A 123 2.01 -17.64 2.26
CA LEU A 123 2.25 -16.49 1.39
C LEU A 123 3.31 -15.54 1.98
N LEU A 124 3.26 -15.29 3.30
CA LEU A 124 4.23 -14.41 3.96
C LEU A 124 5.66 -14.95 3.80
N GLN A 125 5.89 -16.24 4.03
CA GLN A 125 7.21 -16.86 3.87
C GLN A 125 7.71 -16.78 2.43
N ARG A 126 6.83 -17.03 1.45
CA ARG A 126 7.18 -16.88 0.02
C ARG A 126 7.57 -15.46 -0.34
N LEU A 127 6.85 -14.46 0.16
CA LEU A 127 7.17 -13.05 -0.06
C LEU A 127 8.51 -12.66 0.57
N ILE A 128 8.82 -13.18 1.76
CA ILE A 128 10.11 -12.97 2.43
C ILE A 128 11.24 -13.58 1.58
N ASN A 129 11.07 -14.83 1.14
CA ASN A 129 12.06 -15.54 0.33
C ASN A 129 12.33 -14.87 -1.03
N THR A 130 11.37 -14.10 -1.55
CA THR A 130 11.50 -13.37 -2.82
C THR A 130 11.93 -11.91 -2.65
N GLY A 131 12.29 -11.48 -1.43
CA GLY A 131 12.92 -10.18 -1.17
C GLY A 131 12.10 -9.20 -0.33
N CYS A 132 11.01 -9.62 0.30
CA CYS A 132 10.32 -8.80 1.31
C CYS A 132 11.01 -8.92 2.67
N SER A 133 11.01 -7.86 3.48
CA SER A 133 11.49 -7.92 4.86
C SER A 133 10.33 -7.76 5.83
N TYR A 134 10.22 -8.67 6.80
CA TYR A 134 9.19 -8.69 7.83
C TYR A 134 9.85 -8.68 9.21
N HIS A 135 9.39 -7.80 10.10
CA HIS A 135 9.85 -7.75 11.47
C HIS A 135 8.70 -7.44 12.42
N MET A 136 8.78 -8.01 13.62
CA MET A 136 7.82 -7.83 14.69
C MET A 136 8.58 -7.51 15.97
N GLU A 137 8.16 -6.45 16.65
CA GLU A 137 8.75 -5.95 17.89
C GLU A 137 7.63 -5.77 18.93
N GLU A 138 7.84 -6.26 20.14
CA GLU A 138 6.98 -5.93 21.27
C GLU A 138 7.33 -4.54 21.78
N ILE A 139 6.39 -3.61 21.71
CA ILE A 139 6.54 -2.29 22.31
C ILE A 139 6.15 -2.44 23.77
N GLY A 140 7.15 -2.48 24.66
CA GLY A 140 6.92 -2.56 26.09
C GLY A 140 5.88 -1.55 26.56
N GLY A 141 4.80 -2.04 27.18
CA GLY A 141 3.86 -1.18 27.88
C GLY A 141 4.62 -0.44 28.98
N SER A 142 4.53 0.89 28.99
CA SER A 142 4.89 1.64 30.19
C SER A 142 4.08 1.05 31.33
N LYS A 143 4.77 0.47 32.31
CA LYS A 143 4.19 0.37 33.66
C LYS A 143 3.83 1.76 34.15
#